data_AF-A0A1Z5J3T2-F1
#
_entry.id   AF-A0A1Z5J3T2-F1
#
_cell.length_a   1.000
_cell.length_b   1.000
_cell.length_c   1.000
_cell.angle_alpha   90.00
_cell.angle_beta   90.00
_cell.angle_gamma   90.00
#
_symmetry.space_group_name_H-M   'P 1'
#
loop_
_entity.id
_entity.type
_entity.pdbx_description
1 polymer ?
#
loop_
_entity_poly.entity_id
_entity_poly.type
_entity_poly.pdbx_seq_one_letter_code
_entity_poly.pdbx_strand_id
1 'polypeptide(L)'
;MNDMQHKKIDFSRINAVVQGILIGLIAGVIVSLFRLLISHGLLLVQWFFRQANHNLWLLSIWLIISVVLTLIIGRWLKETPEIKGSGIPQVEGQLMGEVEYKWWPVLWKKFVGGVLAIGSGLFLGREGPSIQLGATVGQGFAATRKISGNKRRILIASGAAAGLSAAFNAPIASSLFILEEVYHNFSTMVWITALASAIAANFVSTFFFGLTPVLHIDYVHALPLAQYGWLIVLGVLLGLFGRLYQLVVLRVGSWYHKLKWLPDEYNSLIAFILLIPVGLFLPQILGGGNQLIISIGGSAPGIVVLLIVFVVRFVYSMIAYGTGLPGGIFLPILTLGAVLGALFGQVLVAWHLASPNLVPIFTITAMAGYFAGISKAPFTSILLITEMVGTLHHLMPLAVVSLLAYLTVDVLGGTPVYAAMLESSLQKAHHGSSLPVTQLEFPVFENAIMDGKQIRDIDWPDGTLLVEIKRGERVIVPHGDTVIHLGDTLLLNVPQKTLSNIRQRMKHLTGE
;
A
#
# COMPACT_ATOMS: atom_id res chain seq x y z
N MET A 1 -25.43 53.04 -4.76
CA MET A 1 -24.93 52.39 -5.99
C MET A 1 -23.41 52.26 -5.87
N ASN A 2 -22.89 51.12 -6.32
CA ASN A 2 -21.48 50.73 -6.42
C ASN A 2 -20.80 50.17 -5.17
N ASP A 3 -20.96 48.85 -5.01
CA ASP A 3 -19.89 48.01 -4.49
C ASP A 3 -19.91 46.64 -5.21
N MET A 4 -19.59 46.67 -6.51
CA MET A 4 -19.33 45.47 -7.31
C MET A 4 -17.83 45.20 -7.27
N GLN A 5 -17.37 44.53 -6.21
CA GLN A 5 -16.04 43.94 -6.17
C GLN A 5 -15.86 43.00 -7.38
N HIS A 6 -14.95 43.36 -8.28
CA HIS A 6 -14.48 42.47 -9.34
C HIS A 6 -13.90 41.19 -8.72
N LYS A 7 -14.69 40.11 -8.68
CA LYS A 7 -14.21 38.75 -8.40
C LYS A 7 -13.16 38.39 -9.46
N LYS A 8 -11.88 38.49 -9.13
CA LYS A 8 -10.80 37.92 -9.96
C LYS A 8 -11.09 36.42 -10.16
N ILE A 9 -11.14 35.98 -11.41
CA ILE A 9 -11.37 34.57 -11.75
C ILE A 9 -10.18 33.76 -11.21
N ASP A 10 -10.44 32.78 -10.35
CA ASP A 10 -9.42 31.90 -9.78
C ASP A 10 -9.09 30.75 -10.75
N PHE A 11 -8.00 30.90 -11.49
CA PHE A 11 -7.49 29.89 -12.43
C PHE A 11 -6.71 28.75 -11.76
N SER A 12 -6.56 28.74 -10.43
CA SER A 12 -5.75 27.74 -9.72
C SER A 12 -6.23 26.32 -9.99
N ARG A 13 -7.54 26.08 -9.96
CA ARG A 13 -8.16 24.77 -10.20
C ARG A 13 -7.96 24.30 -11.63
N ILE A 14 -8.12 25.20 -12.60
CA ILE A 14 -7.92 24.90 -14.03
C ILE A 14 -6.47 24.49 -14.28
N ASN A 15 -5.51 25.25 -13.75
CA ASN A 15 -4.09 24.92 -13.88
C ASN A 15 -3.77 23.55 -13.29
N ALA A 16 -4.38 23.23 -12.15
CA ALA A 16 -4.18 21.95 -11.49
C ALA A 16 -4.78 20.78 -12.29
N VAL A 17 -5.97 20.95 -12.88
CA VAL A 17 -6.57 19.98 -13.80
C VAL A 17 -5.67 19.73 -15.01
N VAL A 18 -5.16 20.79 -15.65
CA VAL A 18 -4.26 20.68 -16.80
C VAL A 18 -2.97 19.94 -16.42
N GLN A 19 -2.38 20.28 -15.27
CA GLN A 19 -1.20 19.55 -14.76
C GLN A 19 -1.51 18.08 -14.47
N GLY A 20 -2.66 17.79 -13.86
CA GLY A 20 -3.14 16.44 -13.62
C GLY A 20 -3.27 15.63 -14.91
N ILE A 21 -3.89 16.21 -15.95
CA ILE A 21 -4.03 15.58 -17.28
C ILE A 21 -2.66 15.26 -17.88
N LEU A 22 -1.72 16.21 -17.88
CA LEU A 22 -0.38 15.99 -18.44
C LEU A 22 0.37 14.87 -17.71
N ILE A 23 0.31 14.85 -16.37
CA ILE A 23 0.88 13.77 -15.57
C ILE A 23 0.19 12.44 -15.90
N GLY A 24 -1.13 12.46 -16.03
CA GLY A 24 -1.95 11.28 -16.31
C GLY A 24 -1.65 10.65 -17.66
N LEU A 25 -1.44 11.46 -18.70
CA LEU A 25 -1.03 10.97 -20.02
C LEU A 25 0.34 10.28 -19.96
N ILE A 26 1.33 10.91 -19.31
CA ILE A 26 2.70 10.36 -19.21
C ILE A 26 2.71 9.08 -18.36
N ALA A 27 2.10 9.13 -17.17
CA ALA A 27 1.99 7.98 -16.28
C ALA A 27 1.18 6.85 -16.94
N GLY A 28 0.12 7.19 -17.68
CA GLY A 28 -0.70 6.25 -18.44
C GLY A 28 0.11 5.47 -19.47
N VAL A 29 0.98 6.13 -20.24
CA VAL A 29 1.88 5.45 -21.21
C VAL A 29 2.85 4.52 -20.49
N ILE A 30 3.53 5.01 -19.45
CA ILE A 30 4.53 4.24 -18.70
C ILE A 30 3.88 3.01 -18.06
N VAL A 31 2.76 3.18 -17.37
CA VAL A 31 2.08 2.08 -16.67
C VAL A 31 1.42 1.11 -17.64
N SER A 32 0.90 1.57 -18.77
CA SER A 32 0.35 0.68 -19.81
C SER A 32 1.44 -0.18 -20.43
N LEU A 33 2.62 0.38 -20.71
CA LEU A 33 3.77 -0.39 -21.19
C LEU A 33 4.26 -1.39 -20.14
N PHE A 34 4.35 -0.97 -18.87
CA PHE A 34 4.70 -1.84 -17.74
C PHE A 34 3.74 -3.04 -17.66
N ARG A 35 2.44 -2.77 -17.73
CA ARG A 35 1.37 -3.77 -17.73
C ARG A 35 1.48 -4.73 -18.93
N LEU A 36 1.76 -4.21 -20.12
CA LEU A 36 1.91 -4.99 -21.35
C LEU A 36 3.10 -5.95 -21.26
N LEU A 37 4.26 -5.46 -20.83
CA LEU A 37 5.48 -6.26 -20.68
C LEU A 37 5.31 -7.39 -19.65
N ILE A 38 4.67 -7.10 -18.50
CA ILE A 38 4.34 -8.12 -17.50
C ILE A 38 3.44 -9.20 -18.10
N SER A 39 2.42 -8.79 -18.87
CA SER A 39 1.45 -9.73 -19.44
C SER A 39 2.11 -10.68 -20.45
N HIS A 40 2.99 -10.17 -21.33
CA HIS A 40 3.76 -10.99 -22.26
C HIS A 40 4.78 -11.88 -21.55
N GLY A 41 5.48 -11.34 -20.54
CA GLY A 41 6.40 -12.11 -19.71
C GLY A 41 5.71 -13.30 -19.04
N LEU A 42 4.52 -13.08 -18.46
CA LEU A 42 3.75 -14.13 -17.81
C LEU A 42 3.35 -15.23 -18.81
N LEU A 43 2.87 -14.86 -20.00
CA LEU A 43 2.52 -15.84 -21.05
C LEU A 43 3.73 -16.66 -21.48
N LEU A 44 4.90 -16.04 -21.63
CA LEU A 44 6.16 -16.71 -21.96
C LEU A 44 6.55 -17.71 -20.88
N VAL A 45 6.43 -17.33 -19.60
CA VAL A 45 6.74 -18.22 -18.46
C VAL A 45 5.75 -19.38 -18.37
N GLN A 46 4.46 -19.12 -18.54
CA GLN A 46 3.44 -20.17 -18.56
C GLN A 46 3.64 -21.15 -19.72
N TRP A 47 4.07 -20.66 -20.88
CA TRP A 47 4.46 -21.51 -22.00
C TRP A 47 5.71 -22.33 -21.65
N PHE A 48 6.73 -21.69 -21.09
CA PHE A 48 7.99 -22.34 -20.71
C PHE A 48 7.77 -23.49 -19.73
N PHE A 49 7.00 -23.28 -18.66
CA PHE A 49 6.72 -24.33 -17.67
C PHE A 49 5.90 -25.49 -18.25
N ARG A 50 4.98 -25.22 -19.20
CA ARG A 50 4.27 -26.28 -19.93
C ARG A 50 5.24 -27.15 -20.74
N GLN A 51 6.24 -26.55 -21.38
CA GLN A 51 7.28 -27.31 -22.10
C GLN A 51 8.21 -28.05 -21.13
N ALA A 52 8.58 -27.42 -20.01
CA ALA A 52 9.44 -28.02 -19.00
C ALA A 52 8.82 -29.23 -18.32
N ASN A 53 7.48 -29.31 -18.27
CA ASN A 53 6.76 -30.49 -17.78
C ASN A 53 6.99 -31.73 -18.66
N HIS A 54 7.28 -31.55 -19.95
CA HIS A 54 7.62 -32.64 -20.87
C HIS A 54 9.14 -32.85 -21.02
N ASN A 55 9.95 -31.82 -20.81
CA ASN A 55 11.40 -31.90 -20.88
C ASN A 55 12.06 -31.23 -19.66
N LEU A 56 12.37 -32.05 -18.65
CA LEU A 56 12.92 -31.59 -17.37
C LEU A 56 14.27 -30.87 -17.50
N TRP A 57 15.03 -31.07 -18.60
CA TRP A 57 16.28 -30.34 -18.85
C TRP A 57 16.06 -28.82 -18.91
N LEU A 58 14.88 -28.37 -19.35
CA LEU A 58 14.53 -26.95 -19.38
C LEU A 58 14.54 -26.33 -17.97
N LEU A 59 14.35 -27.10 -16.90
CA LEU A 59 14.42 -26.58 -15.54
C LEU A 59 15.81 -26.04 -15.19
N SER A 60 16.89 -26.61 -15.74
CA SER A 60 18.25 -26.09 -15.57
C SER A 60 18.38 -24.68 -16.12
N ILE A 61 17.72 -24.39 -17.25
CA ILE A 61 17.68 -23.05 -17.85
C ILE A 61 16.92 -22.09 -16.92
N TRP A 62 15.78 -22.52 -16.38
CA TRP A 62 15.02 -21.70 -15.43
C TRP A 62 15.79 -21.40 -14.15
N LEU A 63 16.56 -22.36 -13.63
CA LEU A 63 17.43 -22.15 -12.47
C LEU A 63 18.49 -21.08 -12.75
N ILE A 64 19.12 -21.12 -13.93
CA ILE A 64 20.09 -20.09 -14.34
C ILE A 64 19.41 -18.72 -14.42
N ILE A 65 18.23 -18.65 -15.06
CA ILE A 65 17.44 -17.41 -15.14
C ILE A 65 17.11 -16.89 -13.73
N SER A 66 16.69 -17.76 -12.82
CA SER A 66 16.33 -17.43 -11.44
C SER A 66 17.50 -16.82 -10.65
N VAL A 67 18.71 -17.36 -10.84
CA VAL A 67 19.94 -16.81 -10.24
C VAL A 67 20.26 -15.44 -10.85
N VAL A 68 20.23 -15.31 -12.18
CA VAL A 68 20.51 -14.04 -12.86
C VAL A 68 19.53 -12.94 -12.44
N LEU A 69 18.22 -13.24 -12.41
CA LEU A 69 17.19 -12.31 -11.95
C LEU A 69 17.42 -11.88 -10.50
N THR A 70 17.78 -12.83 -9.63
CA THR A 70 18.09 -12.54 -8.23
C THR A 70 19.29 -11.60 -8.10
N LEU A 71 20.37 -11.83 -8.85
CA LEU A 71 21.56 -10.99 -8.77
C LEU A 71 21.28 -9.56 -9.26
N ILE A 72 20.55 -9.42 -10.37
CA ILE A 72 20.21 -8.12 -10.95
C ILE A 72 19.28 -7.34 -10.00
N ILE A 73 18.15 -7.93 -9.62
CA ILE A 73 17.15 -7.24 -8.81
C ILE A 73 17.67 -7.01 -7.39
N GLY A 74 18.39 -7.98 -6.80
CA GLY A 74 19.00 -7.84 -5.49
C GLY A 74 20.01 -6.69 -5.43
N ARG A 75 20.84 -6.53 -6.46
CA ARG A 75 21.75 -5.36 -6.55
C ARG A 75 20.97 -4.05 -6.60
N TRP A 76 19.89 -3.97 -7.35
CA TRP A 76 19.09 -2.74 -7.41
C TRP A 76 18.33 -2.44 -6.12
N LEU A 77 17.84 -3.47 -5.42
CA LEU A 77 17.24 -3.33 -4.10
C LEU A 77 18.24 -2.79 -3.07
N LYS A 78 19.52 -3.19 -3.18
CA LYS A 78 20.60 -2.64 -2.36
C LYS A 78 20.87 -1.17 -2.66
N GLU A 79 20.95 -0.81 -3.94
CA GLU A 79 21.27 0.55 -4.38
C GLU A 79 20.10 1.54 -4.24
N THR A 80 18.85 1.06 -4.28
CA THR A 80 17.65 1.89 -4.23
C THR A 80 16.56 1.16 -3.44
N PRO A 81 16.67 1.13 -2.10
CA PRO A 81 15.76 0.36 -1.23
C PRO A 81 14.28 0.70 -1.40
N GLU A 82 13.98 1.90 -1.91
CA GLU A 82 12.62 2.40 -2.11
C GLU A 82 11.86 1.66 -3.21
N ILE A 83 12.55 0.86 -4.05
CA ILE A 83 11.88 0.00 -5.03
C ILE A 83 11.33 -1.29 -4.40
N LYS A 84 11.61 -1.56 -3.12
CA LYS A 84 11.21 -2.80 -2.43
C LYS A 84 9.69 -2.92 -2.31
N GLY A 85 9.18 -4.13 -2.54
CA GLY A 85 7.77 -4.48 -2.31
C GLY A 85 6.79 -3.60 -3.10
N SER A 86 5.69 -3.20 -2.44
CA SER A 86 4.55 -2.55 -3.09
C SER A 86 4.93 -1.21 -3.70
N GLY A 87 5.52 -0.29 -2.94
CA GLY A 87 5.67 1.11 -3.36
C GLY A 87 4.60 2.03 -2.77
N ILE A 88 3.43 1.50 -2.38
CA ILE A 88 2.36 2.27 -1.71
C ILE A 88 2.85 2.89 -0.39
N PRO A 89 3.49 2.13 0.54
CA PRO A 89 4.02 2.72 1.77
C PRO A 89 5.02 3.85 1.50
N GLN A 90 5.87 3.71 0.47
CA GLN A 90 6.85 4.73 0.11
C GLN A 90 6.18 6.02 -0.39
N VAL A 91 5.12 5.90 -1.19
CA VAL A 91 4.34 7.05 -1.67
C VAL A 91 3.59 7.71 -0.51
N GLU A 92 2.96 6.91 0.36
CA GLU A 92 2.28 7.40 1.57
C GLU A 92 3.24 8.18 2.48
N GLY A 93 4.40 7.58 2.80
CA GLY A 93 5.46 8.24 3.57
C GLY A 93 5.96 9.53 2.92
N GLN A 94 6.04 9.58 1.58
CA GLN A 94 6.41 10.79 0.84
C GLN A 94 5.36 11.90 0.91
N LEU A 95 4.07 11.56 0.91
CA LEU A 95 2.98 12.51 1.06
C LEU A 95 2.87 13.03 2.50
N MET A 96 3.19 12.20 3.49
CA MET A 96 3.30 12.59 4.90
C MET A 96 4.55 13.45 5.16
N GLY A 97 5.63 13.22 4.41
CA GLY A 97 6.92 13.91 4.59
C GLY A 97 7.92 13.12 5.44
N GLU A 98 7.64 11.86 5.71
CA GLU A 98 8.49 10.92 6.46
C GLU A 98 9.55 10.24 5.56
N VAL A 99 9.31 10.21 4.25
CA VAL A 99 10.17 9.54 3.26
C VAL A 99 10.45 10.50 2.10
N GLU A 100 11.68 10.55 1.61
CA GLU A 100 12.03 11.30 0.41
C GLU A 100 13.09 10.54 -0.39
N TYR A 101 12.90 10.43 -1.71
CA TYR A 101 13.80 9.71 -2.60
C TYR A 101 13.89 10.36 -3.98
N LYS A 102 14.93 10.02 -4.74
CA LYS A 102 15.13 10.55 -6.10
C LYS A 102 14.17 9.85 -7.08
N TRP A 103 13.39 10.64 -7.83
CA TRP A 103 12.37 10.11 -8.74
C TRP A 103 12.92 9.23 -9.86
N TRP A 104 14.04 9.63 -10.48
CA TRP A 104 14.56 8.92 -11.67
C TRP A 104 15.08 7.51 -11.39
N PRO A 105 15.97 7.27 -10.39
CA PRO A 105 16.39 5.91 -10.05
C PRO A 105 15.22 5.01 -9.68
N VAL A 106 14.26 5.51 -8.91
CA VAL A 106 13.08 4.74 -8.52
C VAL A 106 12.23 4.40 -9.74
N LEU A 107 11.97 5.36 -10.64
CA LEU A 107 11.16 5.15 -11.83
C LEU A 107 11.68 3.98 -12.69
N TRP A 108 12.93 4.04 -13.15
CA TRP A 108 13.44 3.02 -14.09
C TRP A 108 13.73 1.68 -13.40
N LYS A 109 14.27 1.69 -12.16
CA LYS A 109 14.55 0.43 -11.43
C LYS A 109 13.27 -0.27 -11.01
N LYS A 110 12.24 0.46 -10.58
CA LYS A 110 10.93 -0.11 -10.24
C LYS A 110 10.24 -0.66 -11.50
N PHE A 111 10.35 0.05 -12.62
CA PHE A 111 9.79 -0.41 -13.89
C PHE A 111 10.44 -1.73 -14.33
N VAL A 112 11.76 -1.75 -14.49
CA VAL A 112 12.45 -2.95 -15.00
C VAL A 112 12.40 -4.07 -13.97
N GLY A 113 12.70 -3.78 -12.70
CA GLY A 113 12.64 -4.76 -11.62
C GLY A 113 11.25 -5.36 -11.43
N GLY A 114 10.18 -4.56 -11.58
CA GLY A 114 8.80 -5.04 -11.53
C GLY A 114 8.41 -5.89 -12.73
N VAL A 115 8.86 -5.55 -13.95
CA VAL A 115 8.64 -6.38 -15.14
C VAL A 115 9.31 -7.75 -14.96
N LEU A 116 10.55 -7.77 -14.50
CA LEU A 116 11.29 -9.01 -14.27
C LEU A 116 10.68 -9.83 -13.12
N ALA A 117 10.34 -9.20 -12.00
CA ALA A 117 9.78 -9.90 -10.84
C ALA A 117 8.37 -10.42 -11.11
N ILE A 118 7.44 -9.58 -11.57
CA ILE A 118 6.03 -9.97 -11.75
C ILE A 118 5.87 -10.78 -13.05
N GLY A 119 6.55 -10.39 -14.12
CA GLY A 119 6.52 -11.10 -15.40
C GLY A 119 7.11 -12.52 -15.33
N SER A 120 7.96 -12.80 -14.34
CA SER A 120 8.48 -14.15 -14.09
C SER A 120 7.44 -15.15 -13.53
N GLY A 121 6.20 -14.72 -13.28
CA GLY A 121 5.14 -15.59 -12.78
C GLY A 121 4.97 -15.64 -11.26
N LEU A 122 5.74 -14.86 -10.50
CA LEU A 122 5.56 -14.72 -9.05
C LEU A 122 4.18 -14.18 -8.69
N PHE A 123 3.68 -14.53 -7.50
CA PHE A 123 2.33 -14.16 -7.04
C PHE A 123 2.35 -12.74 -6.46
N LEU A 124 2.74 -11.80 -7.31
CA LEU A 124 2.86 -10.38 -7.03
C LEU A 124 1.91 -9.62 -7.96
N GLY A 125 1.35 -8.53 -7.46
CA GLY A 125 0.52 -7.59 -8.19
C GLY A 125 1.36 -6.50 -8.85
N ARG A 126 0.89 -5.98 -9.97
CA ARG A 126 1.54 -4.85 -10.67
C ARG A 126 1.19 -3.49 -10.07
N GLU A 127 0.20 -3.43 -9.19
CA GLU A 127 -0.54 -2.20 -8.92
C GLU A 127 0.16 -1.31 -7.91
N GLY A 128 0.80 -1.91 -6.90
CA GLY A 128 1.74 -1.19 -6.05
C GLY A 128 2.84 -0.50 -6.88
N PRO A 129 3.59 -1.25 -7.71
CA PRO A 129 4.57 -0.66 -8.61
C PRO A 129 3.98 0.40 -9.54
N SER A 130 2.79 0.19 -10.12
CA SER A 130 2.12 1.18 -10.95
C SER A 130 1.81 2.49 -10.21
N ILE A 131 1.34 2.41 -8.97
CA ILE A 131 1.11 3.58 -8.10
C ILE A 131 2.43 4.33 -7.89
N GLN A 132 3.52 3.64 -7.56
CA GLN A 132 4.81 4.28 -7.33
C GLN A 132 5.42 4.87 -8.61
N LEU A 133 5.28 4.17 -9.75
CA LEU A 133 5.68 4.65 -11.06
C LEU A 133 4.92 5.94 -11.41
N GLY A 134 3.60 5.96 -11.24
CA GLY A 134 2.80 7.17 -11.43
C GLY A 134 3.20 8.30 -10.48
N ALA A 135 3.41 8.00 -9.19
CA ALA A 135 3.85 8.97 -8.20
C ALA A 135 5.22 9.60 -8.56
N THR A 136 6.17 8.79 -9.02
CA THR A 136 7.49 9.25 -9.47
C THR A 136 7.43 10.08 -10.76
N VAL A 137 6.48 9.82 -11.66
CA VAL A 137 6.19 10.72 -12.80
C VAL A 137 5.69 12.08 -12.29
N GLY A 138 4.74 12.09 -11.34
CA GLY A 138 4.27 13.32 -10.70
C GLY A 138 5.40 14.09 -10.00
N GLN A 139 6.29 13.37 -9.31
CA GLN A 139 7.48 13.93 -8.68
C GLN A 139 8.46 14.53 -9.70
N GLY A 140 8.73 13.84 -10.81
CA GLY A 140 9.59 14.32 -11.90
C GLY A 140 9.01 15.56 -12.58
N PHE A 141 7.69 15.58 -12.80
CA PHE A 141 6.99 16.76 -13.34
C PHE A 141 7.11 17.96 -12.39
N ALA A 142 6.94 17.76 -11.08
CA ALA A 142 7.15 18.81 -10.10
C ALA A 142 8.61 19.30 -10.07
N ALA A 143 9.58 18.38 -10.15
CA ALA A 143 11.01 18.70 -10.13
C ALA A 143 11.44 19.54 -11.35
N THR A 144 11.00 19.17 -12.56
CA THR A 144 11.31 19.93 -13.79
C THR A 144 10.75 21.35 -13.78
N ARG A 145 9.63 21.57 -13.09
CA ARG A 145 9.01 22.89 -12.90
C ARG A 145 9.39 23.58 -11.59
N LYS A 146 10.32 23.02 -10.81
CA LYS A 146 10.77 23.53 -9.51
C LYS A 146 9.61 23.78 -8.52
N ILE A 147 8.58 22.93 -8.55
CA ILE A 147 7.42 23.00 -7.65
C ILE A 147 7.75 22.27 -6.35
N SER A 148 7.47 22.90 -5.21
CA SER A 148 7.73 22.38 -3.86
C SER A 148 6.49 22.42 -2.96
N GLY A 149 6.61 21.91 -1.73
CA GLY A 149 5.56 21.96 -0.70
C GLY A 149 4.27 21.22 -1.06
N ASN A 150 3.12 21.77 -0.65
CA ASN A 150 1.81 21.13 -0.86
C ASN A 150 1.47 20.92 -2.33
N LYS A 151 1.85 21.84 -3.22
CA LYS A 151 1.63 21.68 -4.67
C LYS A 151 2.37 20.48 -5.22
N ARG A 152 3.61 20.22 -4.77
CA ARG A 152 4.36 19.01 -5.13
C ARG A 152 3.64 17.76 -4.66
N ARG A 153 3.16 17.73 -3.41
CA ARG A 153 2.40 16.59 -2.85
C ARG A 153 1.14 16.29 -3.67
N ILE A 154 0.41 17.32 -4.11
CA ILE A 154 -0.76 17.17 -4.99
C ILE A 154 -0.38 16.50 -6.33
N LEU A 155 0.74 16.90 -6.94
CA LEU A 155 1.19 16.31 -8.22
C LEU A 155 1.65 14.85 -8.08
N ILE A 156 2.31 14.52 -6.97
CA ILE A 156 2.68 13.14 -6.62
C ILE A 156 1.42 12.30 -6.42
N ALA A 157 0.46 12.79 -5.64
CA ALA A 157 -0.82 12.14 -5.41
C ALA A 157 -1.61 11.94 -6.72
N SER A 158 -1.61 12.92 -7.62
CA SER A 158 -2.26 12.78 -8.93
C SER A 158 -1.58 11.73 -9.80
N GLY A 159 -0.24 11.67 -9.78
CA GLY A 159 0.51 10.63 -10.45
C GLY A 159 0.21 9.24 -9.89
N ALA A 160 0.11 9.11 -8.57
CA ALA A 160 -0.27 7.87 -7.90
C ALA A 160 -1.67 7.38 -8.35
N ALA A 161 -2.65 8.28 -8.43
CA ALA A 161 -3.99 7.99 -8.96
C ALA A 161 -3.93 7.52 -10.41
N ALA A 162 -3.19 8.24 -11.27
CA ALA A 162 -2.98 7.85 -12.67
C ALA A 162 -2.37 6.45 -12.80
N GLY A 163 -1.40 6.12 -11.95
CA GLY A 163 -0.77 4.81 -11.93
C GLY A 163 -1.75 3.68 -11.61
N LEU A 164 -2.57 3.85 -10.57
CA LEU A 164 -3.60 2.87 -10.22
C LEU A 164 -4.67 2.76 -11.31
N SER A 165 -5.10 3.90 -11.88
CA SER A 165 -6.10 3.93 -12.94
C SER A 165 -5.65 3.16 -14.18
N ALA A 166 -4.42 3.35 -14.65
CA ALA A 166 -3.88 2.62 -15.80
C ALA A 166 -3.65 1.12 -15.51
N ALA A 167 -3.42 0.74 -14.25
CA ALA A 167 -3.23 -0.65 -13.86
C ALA A 167 -4.54 -1.47 -13.94
N PHE A 168 -5.68 -0.83 -13.65
CA PHE A 168 -6.99 -1.48 -13.46
C PHE A 168 -8.13 -0.97 -14.35
N ASN A 169 -7.89 0.03 -15.20
CA ASN A 169 -8.93 0.75 -15.92
C ASN A 169 -10.04 1.31 -14.99
N ALA A 170 -9.65 1.85 -13.83
CA ALA A 170 -10.56 2.24 -12.75
C ALA A 170 -10.30 3.69 -12.26
N PRO A 171 -10.71 4.72 -13.03
CA PRO A 171 -10.41 6.11 -12.73
C PRO A 171 -11.09 6.65 -11.47
N ILE A 172 -12.33 6.23 -11.16
CA ILE A 172 -13.05 6.76 -10.00
C ILE A 172 -12.45 6.16 -8.73
N ALA A 173 -12.32 4.84 -8.69
CA ALA A 173 -11.77 4.09 -7.57
C ALA A 173 -10.32 4.48 -7.28
N SER A 174 -9.50 4.73 -8.31
CA SER A 174 -8.14 5.20 -8.10
C SER A 174 -8.06 6.58 -7.47
N SER A 175 -8.93 7.52 -7.87
CA SER A 175 -9.00 8.84 -7.24
C SER A 175 -9.40 8.76 -5.76
N LEU A 176 -10.33 7.85 -5.43
CA LEU A 176 -10.76 7.64 -4.05
C LEU A 176 -9.73 6.89 -3.22
N PHE A 177 -9.01 5.92 -3.79
CA PHE A 177 -7.91 5.25 -3.11
C PHE A 177 -6.86 6.25 -2.62
N ILE A 178 -6.53 7.25 -3.44
CA ILE A 178 -5.60 8.28 -3.02
C ILE A 178 -6.14 9.11 -1.85
N LEU A 179 -7.45 9.38 -1.78
CA LEU A 179 -8.02 10.15 -0.67
C LEU A 179 -8.21 9.32 0.61
N GLU A 180 -8.68 8.08 0.46
CA GLU A 180 -9.05 7.19 1.56
C GLU A 180 -7.83 6.49 2.16
N GLU A 181 -6.88 6.02 1.35
CA GLU A 181 -5.78 5.15 1.81
C GLU A 181 -4.39 5.81 1.78
N VAL A 182 -4.13 6.75 0.86
CA VAL A 182 -2.74 7.25 0.64
C VAL A 182 -2.51 8.67 1.19
N TYR A 183 -3.50 9.56 1.06
CA TYR A 183 -3.38 10.97 1.47
C TYR A 183 -4.09 11.27 2.79
N HIS A 184 -5.02 10.41 3.22
CA HIS A 184 -5.78 10.50 4.49
C HIS A 184 -6.45 11.86 4.74
N ASN A 185 -6.72 12.64 3.68
CA ASN A 185 -7.32 13.96 3.78
C ASN A 185 -8.14 14.30 2.52
N PHE A 186 -9.43 14.58 2.72
CA PHE A 186 -10.36 14.93 1.66
C PHE A 186 -10.22 16.40 1.26
N SER A 187 -9.13 16.71 0.54
CA SER A 187 -8.95 18.02 -0.10
C SER A 187 -9.57 18.03 -1.50
N THR A 188 -10.45 18.98 -1.78
CA THR A 188 -11.07 19.16 -3.11
C THR A 188 -10.01 19.32 -4.21
N MET A 189 -8.89 19.97 -3.89
CA MET A 189 -7.81 20.18 -4.85
C MET A 189 -7.09 18.87 -5.19
N VAL A 190 -6.87 18.00 -4.20
CA VAL A 190 -6.30 16.66 -4.42
C VAL A 190 -7.27 15.81 -5.23
N TRP A 191 -8.56 15.82 -4.88
CA TRP A 191 -9.56 15.04 -5.59
C TRP A 191 -9.67 15.41 -7.07
N ILE A 192 -9.85 16.69 -7.40
CA ILE A 192 -10.04 17.14 -8.79
C ILE A 192 -8.79 16.83 -9.63
N THR A 193 -7.60 17.06 -9.09
CA THR A 193 -6.34 16.80 -9.81
C THR A 193 -6.06 15.31 -9.98
N ALA A 194 -6.30 14.50 -8.95
CA ALA A 194 -6.19 13.05 -9.01
C ALA A 194 -7.17 12.45 -10.00
N LEU A 195 -8.44 12.87 -9.98
CA LEU A 195 -9.46 12.41 -10.91
C LEU A 195 -9.12 12.77 -12.36
N ALA A 196 -8.70 14.02 -12.61
CA ALA A 196 -8.27 14.44 -13.96
C ALA A 196 -7.09 13.61 -14.47
N SER A 197 -6.11 13.32 -13.61
CA SER A 197 -4.96 12.49 -13.93
C SER A 197 -5.35 11.02 -14.18
N ALA A 198 -6.22 10.47 -13.33
CA ALA A 198 -6.76 9.12 -13.46
C ALA A 198 -7.54 8.93 -14.77
N ILE A 199 -8.43 9.87 -15.11
CA ILE A 199 -9.18 9.83 -16.38
C ILE A 199 -8.24 9.85 -17.58
N ALA A 200 -7.24 10.73 -17.58
CA ALA A 200 -6.25 10.81 -18.66
C ALA A 200 -5.43 9.52 -18.79
N ALA A 201 -5.01 8.93 -17.67
CA ALA A 201 -4.30 7.65 -17.65
C ALA A 201 -5.18 6.48 -18.11
N ASN A 202 -6.47 6.49 -17.71
CA ASN A 202 -7.45 5.50 -18.16
C ASN A 202 -7.66 5.59 -19.68
N PHE A 203 -7.78 6.80 -20.23
CA PHE A 203 -7.90 7.02 -21.67
C PHE A 203 -6.73 6.38 -22.44
N VAL A 204 -5.50 6.57 -21.96
CA VAL A 204 -4.32 5.90 -22.55
C VAL A 204 -4.42 4.38 -22.41
N SER A 205 -4.74 3.87 -21.22
CA SER A 205 -4.86 2.42 -20.97
C SER A 205 -5.91 1.76 -21.88
N THR A 206 -7.06 2.40 -22.09
CA THR A 206 -8.11 1.95 -23.00
C THR A 206 -7.62 1.85 -24.44
N PHE A 207 -6.70 2.71 -24.88
CA PHE A 207 -6.10 2.60 -26.22
C PHE A 207 -5.22 1.34 -26.36
N PHE A 208 -4.56 0.91 -25.28
CA PHE A 208 -3.71 -0.29 -25.27
C PHE A 208 -4.51 -1.59 -25.12
N PHE A 209 -5.53 -1.60 -24.25
CA PHE A 209 -6.20 -2.84 -23.80
C PHE A 209 -7.67 -2.94 -24.25
N GLY A 210 -8.21 -1.90 -24.88
CA GLY A 210 -9.62 -1.84 -25.27
C GLY A 210 -10.54 -1.42 -24.12
N LEU A 211 -11.85 -1.48 -24.41
CA LEU A 211 -12.93 -1.04 -23.51
C LEU A 211 -13.40 -2.12 -22.54
N THR A 212 -12.85 -3.34 -22.62
CA THR A 212 -13.25 -4.43 -21.75
C THR A 212 -12.67 -4.22 -20.34
N PRO A 213 -13.50 -4.37 -19.28
CA PRO A 213 -13.03 -4.30 -17.91
C PRO A 213 -11.97 -5.37 -17.59
N VAL A 214 -11.06 -5.05 -16.65
CA VAL A 214 -9.89 -5.91 -16.36
C VAL A 214 -10.28 -7.26 -15.76
N LEU A 215 -11.37 -7.31 -14.99
CA LEU A 215 -11.94 -8.53 -14.41
C LEU A 215 -13.38 -8.70 -14.91
N HIS A 216 -13.56 -8.58 -16.23
CA HIS A 216 -14.87 -8.76 -16.85
C HIS A 216 -15.41 -10.18 -16.57
N ILE A 217 -16.51 -10.23 -15.82
CA ILE A 217 -17.25 -11.44 -15.49
C ILE A 217 -18.68 -11.20 -15.97
N ASP A 218 -19.12 -11.96 -16.97
CA ASP A 218 -20.47 -11.86 -17.53
C ASP A 218 -21.50 -12.44 -16.54
N TYR A 219 -21.96 -11.58 -15.63
CA TYR A 219 -22.90 -11.96 -14.59
C TYR A 219 -23.98 -10.89 -14.39
N VAL A 220 -25.22 -11.27 -14.69
CA VAL A 220 -26.37 -10.34 -14.73
C VAL A 220 -27.38 -10.62 -13.61
N HIS A 221 -27.21 -11.70 -12.85
CA HIS A 221 -28.20 -12.10 -11.86
C HIS A 221 -28.05 -11.27 -10.56
N ALA A 222 -29.15 -10.71 -10.08
CA ALA A 222 -29.19 -10.09 -8.76
C ALA A 222 -29.22 -11.16 -7.67
N LEU A 223 -28.60 -10.88 -6.52
CA LEU A 223 -28.75 -11.74 -5.34
C LEU A 223 -30.20 -11.62 -4.83
N PRO A 224 -30.94 -12.73 -4.67
CA PRO A 224 -32.27 -12.68 -4.07
C PRO A 224 -32.19 -12.19 -2.62
N LEU A 225 -33.15 -11.36 -2.19
CA LEU A 225 -33.18 -10.80 -0.82
C LEU A 225 -33.13 -11.88 0.27
N ALA A 226 -33.75 -13.04 0.04
CA ALA A 226 -33.72 -14.18 0.94
C ALA A 226 -32.29 -14.71 1.22
N GLN A 227 -31.33 -14.45 0.34
CA GLN A 227 -29.94 -14.89 0.48
C GLN A 227 -29.02 -13.84 1.09
N TYR A 228 -29.51 -12.64 1.44
CA TYR A 228 -28.68 -11.59 2.02
C TYR A 228 -28.10 -11.98 3.40
N GLY A 229 -28.73 -12.89 4.13
CA GLY A 229 -28.18 -13.44 5.37
C GLY A 229 -26.80 -14.08 5.16
N TRP A 230 -26.54 -14.67 3.99
CA TRP A 230 -25.24 -15.25 3.66
C TRP A 230 -24.15 -14.21 3.45
N LEU A 231 -24.49 -12.97 3.09
CA LEU A 231 -23.51 -11.88 3.00
C LEU A 231 -22.93 -11.53 4.38
N ILE A 232 -23.71 -11.72 5.45
CA ILE A 232 -23.25 -11.48 6.81
C ILE A 232 -22.18 -12.50 7.18
N VAL A 233 -22.49 -13.78 6.96
CA VAL A 233 -21.56 -14.89 7.20
C VAL A 233 -20.30 -14.71 6.36
N LEU A 234 -20.45 -14.38 5.07
CA LEU A 234 -19.33 -14.14 4.17
C LEU A 234 -18.45 -12.99 4.65
N GLY A 235 -19.04 -11.83 5.01
CA GLY A 235 -18.30 -10.68 5.51
C GLY A 235 -17.47 -10.99 6.75
N VAL A 236 -18.06 -11.70 7.73
CA VAL A 236 -17.33 -12.14 8.93
C VAL A 236 -16.19 -13.09 8.58
N LEU A 237 -16.45 -14.11 7.74
CA LEU A 237 -15.41 -15.05 7.31
C LEU A 237 -14.25 -14.34 6.61
N LEU A 238 -14.54 -13.42 5.69
CA LEU A 238 -13.51 -12.65 4.99
C LEU A 238 -12.72 -11.77 5.94
N GLY A 239 -13.35 -11.19 6.96
CA GLY A 239 -12.65 -10.45 8.00
C GLY A 239 -11.72 -11.32 8.84
N LEU A 240 -12.14 -12.53 9.23
CA LEU A 240 -11.28 -13.50 9.93
C LEU A 240 -10.04 -13.86 9.10
N PHE A 241 -10.24 -14.23 7.83
CA PHE A 241 -9.13 -14.54 6.92
C PHE A 241 -8.28 -13.29 6.60
N GLY A 242 -8.89 -12.11 6.55
CA GLY A 242 -8.21 -10.83 6.35
C GLY A 242 -7.27 -10.51 7.52
N ARG A 243 -7.70 -10.76 8.76
CA ARG A 243 -6.85 -10.65 9.93
C ARG A 243 -5.70 -11.65 9.89
N LEU A 244 -5.98 -12.90 9.52
CA LEU A 244 -4.93 -13.91 9.33
C LEU A 244 -3.90 -13.45 8.29
N TYR A 245 -4.34 -12.88 7.16
CA TYR A 245 -3.47 -12.32 6.14
C TYR A 245 -2.56 -11.22 6.70
N GLN A 246 -3.11 -10.24 7.43
CA GLN A 246 -2.34 -9.16 8.04
C GLN A 246 -1.25 -9.69 9.00
N LEU A 247 -1.60 -10.65 9.85
CA LEU A 247 -0.65 -11.23 10.81
C LEU A 247 0.53 -11.92 10.12
N VAL A 248 0.28 -12.62 9.01
CA VAL A 248 1.33 -13.34 8.27
C VAL A 248 2.17 -12.36 7.45
N VAL A 249 1.54 -11.48 6.67
CA VAL A 249 2.24 -10.57 5.75
C VAL A 249 3.15 -9.57 6.49
N LEU A 250 2.76 -9.13 7.69
CA LEU A 250 3.58 -8.20 8.49
C LEU A 250 4.76 -8.91 9.17
N ARG A 251 4.68 -10.23 9.39
CA ARG A 251 5.75 -11.02 10.04
C ARG A 251 6.71 -11.67 9.05
N VAL A 252 6.29 -11.89 7.81
CA VAL A 252 7.09 -12.64 6.83
C VAL A 252 8.47 -12.01 6.61
N GLY A 253 8.58 -10.68 6.58
CA GLY A 253 9.86 -10.00 6.47
C GLY A 253 10.82 -10.38 7.61
N SER A 254 10.32 -10.43 8.85
CA SER A 254 11.09 -10.82 10.03
C SER A 254 11.50 -12.30 10.02
N TRP A 255 10.78 -13.16 9.29
CA TRP A 255 11.19 -14.56 9.10
C TRP A 255 12.38 -14.65 8.14
N TYR A 256 12.40 -13.86 7.07
CA TYR A 256 13.55 -13.76 6.17
C TYR A 256 14.80 -13.24 6.89
N HIS A 257 14.67 -12.26 7.78
CA HIS A 257 15.78 -11.74 8.61
C HIS A 257 16.47 -12.82 9.48
N LYS A 258 15.80 -13.93 9.77
CA LYS A 258 16.40 -15.05 10.52
C LYS A 258 17.30 -15.93 9.66
N LEU A 259 17.21 -15.84 8.34
CA LEU A 259 18.00 -16.62 7.39
C LEU A 259 19.40 -16.00 7.22
N LYS A 260 20.29 -16.23 8.18
CA LYS A 260 21.64 -15.64 8.19
C LYS A 260 22.57 -16.12 7.08
N TRP A 261 22.20 -17.18 6.34
CA TRP A 261 23.02 -17.77 5.29
C TRP A 261 22.88 -17.07 3.93
N LEU A 262 21.87 -16.20 3.76
CA LEU A 262 21.61 -15.47 2.53
C LEU A 262 21.43 -13.98 2.85
N PRO A 263 22.19 -13.06 2.23
CA PRO A 263 21.94 -11.63 2.39
C PRO A 263 20.53 -11.26 1.97
N ASP A 264 19.93 -10.28 2.66
CA ASP A 264 18.52 -9.93 2.49
C ASP A 264 18.15 -9.56 1.06
N GLU A 265 19.11 -9.00 0.31
CA GLU A 265 18.87 -8.54 -1.05
C GLU A 265 18.71 -9.70 -2.04
N TYR A 266 19.14 -10.92 -1.68
CA TYR A 266 19.08 -12.10 -2.54
C TYR A 266 17.99 -13.10 -2.13
N ASN A 267 17.14 -12.76 -1.15
CA ASN A 267 16.01 -13.58 -0.70
C ASN A 267 15.05 -13.98 -1.84
N SER A 268 15.06 -13.24 -2.96
CA SER A 268 14.27 -13.56 -4.16
C SER A 268 14.55 -14.95 -4.73
N LEU A 269 15.75 -15.50 -4.53
CA LEU A 269 16.09 -16.85 -5.02
C LEU A 269 15.14 -17.91 -4.45
N ILE A 270 14.76 -17.76 -3.19
CA ILE A 270 13.85 -18.67 -2.50
C ILE A 270 12.48 -18.68 -3.20
N ALA A 271 11.94 -17.50 -3.54
CA ALA A 271 10.70 -17.42 -4.29
C ALA A 271 10.83 -18.09 -5.65
N PHE A 272 11.84 -17.73 -6.46
CA PHE A 272 12.00 -18.32 -7.80
C PHE A 272 12.15 -19.84 -7.81
N ILE A 273 12.85 -20.42 -6.83
CA ILE A 273 12.99 -21.87 -6.70
C ILE A 273 11.65 -22.51 -6.32
N LEU A 274 10.96 -21.94 -5.32
CA LEU A 274 9.67 -22.46 -4.88
C LEU A 274 8.56 -22.28 -5.93
N LEU A 275 8.77 -21.42 -6.94
CA LEU A 275 7.86 -21.28 -8.07
C LEU A 275 7.83 -22.54 -8.94
N ILE A 276 8.95 -23.26 -9.06
CA ILE A 276 9.13 -24.39 -9.99
C ILE A 276 8.02 -25.45 -9.85
N PRO A 277 7.75 -26.03 -8.66
CA PRO A 277 6.68 -27.02 -8.54
C PRO A 277 5.32 -26.44 -8.91
N VAL A 278 5.03 -25.20 -8.51
CA VAL A 278 3.75 -24.54 -8.85
C VAL A 278 3.64 -24.32 -10.36
N GLY A 279 4.72 -23.91 -11.03
CA GLY A 279 4.76 -23.72 -12.47
C GLY A 279 4.58 -25.02 -13.25
N LEU A 280 5.18 -26.13 -12.79
CA LEU A 280 5.05 -27.43 -13.44
C LEU A 280 3.63 -28.01 -13.34
N PHE A 281 3.03 -27.98 -12.14
CA PHE A 281 1.73 -28.62 -11.91
C PHE A 281 0.53 -27.70 -12.19
N LEU A 282 0.68 -26.40 -11.96
CA LEU A 282 -0.41 -25.42 -12.03
C LEU A 282 0.02 -24.13 -12.76
N PRO A 283 0.52 -24.21 -14.01
CA PRO A 283 1.00 -23.03 -14.74
C PRO A 283 -0.08 -21.93 -14.89
N GLN A 284 -1.36 -22.31 -14.93
CA GLN A 284 -2.49 -21.40 -15.08
C GLN A 284 -2.73 -20.48 -13.87
N ILE A 285 -2.24 -20.84 -12.67
CA ILE A 285 -2.39 -19.99 -11.48
C ILE A 285 -1.21 -19.03 -11.31
N LEU A 286 -0.21 -19.04 -12.20
CA LEU A 286 0.94 -18.14 -12.10
C LEU A 286 0.55 -16.66 -12.23
N GLY A 287 1.40 -15.79 -11.68
CA GLY A 287 1.24 -14.34 -11.72
C GLY A 287 0.23 -13.80 -10.72
N GLY A 288 -0.19 -12.55 -10.95
CA GLY A 288 -1.00 -11.78 -10.00
C GLY A 288 -2.40 -12.35 -9.73
N GLY A 289 -3.00 -13.06 -10.69
CA GLY A 289 -4.27 -13.79 -10.50
C GLY A 289 -5.47 -13.30 -11.31
N ASN A 290 -5.32 -12.30 -12.19
CA ASN A 290 -6.41 -11.80 -13.05
C ASN A 290 -7.13 -12.93 -13.81
N GLN A 291 -6.37 -13.77 -14.51
CA GLN A 291 -6.92 -14.89 -15.29
C GLN A 291 -7.66 -15.91 -14.42
N LEU A 292 -7.16 -16.15 -13.21
CA LEU A 292 -7.79 -17.06 -12.26
C LEU A 292 -9.15 -16.52 -11.80
N ILE A 293 -9.23 -15.23 -11.46
CA ILE A 293 -10.50 -14.59 -11.08
C ILE A 293 -11.53 -14.73 -12.22
N ILE A 294 -11.14 -14.40 -13.46
CA ILE A 294 -12.02 -14.50 -14.63
C ILE A 294 -12.48 -15.95 -14.83
N SER A 295 -11.56 -16.93 -14.72
CA SER A 295 -11.91 -18.35 -14.89
C SER A 295 -12.90 -18.84 -13.83
N ILE A 296 -12.76 -18.38 -12.58
CA ILE A 296 -13.67 -18.72 -11.48
C ILE A 296 -15.04 -18.07 -11.72
N GLY A 297 -15.08 -16.84 -12.22
CA GLY A 297 -16.30 -16.12 -12.56
C GLY A 297 -17.12 -16.80 -13.67
N GLY A 298 -16.45 -17.41 -14.65
CA GLY A 298 -17.10 -18.17 -15.72
C GLY A 298 -17.51 -19.58 -15.30
N SER A 299 -16.63 -20.34 -14.65
CA SER A 299 -16.92 -21.68 -14.14
C SER A 299 -16.08 -21.98 -12.91
N ALA A 300 -16.70 -21.88 -11.74
CA ALA A 300 -16.03 -22.11 -10.47
C ALA A 300 -15.60 -23.59 -10.36
N PRO A 301 -14.32 -23.88 -10.08
CA PRO A 301 -13.87 -25.24 -9.79
C PRO A 301 -14.55 -25.84 -8.55
N GLY A 302 -14.42 -27.15 -8.38
CA GLY A 302 -14.92 -27.84 -7.18
C GLY A 302 -14.20 -27.40 -5.90
N ILE A 303 -14.84 -27.65 -4.74
CA ILE A 303 -14.39 -27.23 -3.41
C ILE A 303 -12.93 -27.63 -3.14
N VAL A 304 -12.54 -28.87 -3.44
CA VAL A 304 -11.17 -29.36 -3.18
C VAL A 304 -10.12 -28.58 -3.97
N VAL A 305 -10.40 -28.27 -5.24
CA VAL A 305 -9.49 -27.48 -6.09
C VAL A 305 -9.37 -26.06 -5.56
N LEU A 306 -10.49 -25.43 -5.17
CA LEU A 306 -10.49 -24.09 -4.58
C LEU A 306 -9.70 -24.05 -3.27
N LEU A 307 -9.79 -25.07 -2.41
CA LEU A 307 -8.99 -25.17 -1.19
C LEU A 307 -7.49 -25.27 -1.49
N ILE A 308 -7.09 -26.13 -2.45
CA ILE A 308 -5.69 -26.25 -2.87
C ILE A 308 -5.19 -24.92 -3.43
N VAL A 309 -5.95 -24.29 -4.32
CA VAL A 309 -5.59 -22.99 -4.91
C VAL A 309 -5.48 -21.91 -3.83
N PHE A 310 -6.40 -21.89 -2.85
CA PHE A 310 -6.33 -20.95 -1.73
C PHE A 310 -5.04 -21.12 -0.94
N VAL A 311 -4.72 -22.35 -0.49
CA VAL A 311 -3.54 -22.63 0.32
C VAL A 311 -2.26 -22.29 -0.45
N VAL A 312 -2.15 -22.75 -1.70
CA VAL A 312 -0.98 -22.48 -2.54
C VAL A 312 -0.81 -20.97 -2.77
N ARG A 313 -1.88 -20.25 -3.12
CA ARG A 313 -1.80 -18.80 -3.32
C ARG A 313 -1.51 -18.03 -2.04
N PHE A 314 -2.13 -18.40 -0.93
CA PHE A 314 -1.91 -17.75 0.34
C PHE A 314 -0.45 -17.91 0.76
N VAL A 315 0.07 -19.13 0.83
CA VAL A 315 1.45 -19.40 1.25
C VAL A 315 2.45 -18.76 0.28
N TYR A 316 2.28 -19.00 -1.03
CA TYR A 316 3.25 -18.56 -2.01
C TYR A 316 3.29 -17.03 -2.18
N SER A 317 2.15 -16.35 -2.10
CA SER A 317 2.11 -14.88 -2.15
C SER A 317 2.85 -14.24 -0.97
N MET A 318 2.77 -14.84 0.22
CA MET A 318 3.52 -14.39 1.40
C MET A 318 5.02 -14.55 1.20
N ILE A 319 5.45 -15.73 0.72
CA ILE A 319 6.85 -16.01 0.38
C ILE A 319 7.35 -14.99 -0.65
N ALA A 320 6.67 -14.87 -1.78
CA ALA A 320 7.05 -13.96 -2.86
C ALA A 320 7.16 -12.51 -2.36
N TYR A 321 6.18 -12.01 -1.63
CA TYR A 321 6.20 -10.65 -1.09
C TYR A 321 7.30 -10.44 -0.04
N GLY A 322 7.52 -11.43 0.84
CA GLY A 322 8.52 -11.37 1.90
C GLY A 322 9.96 -11.23 1.41
N THR A 323 10.24 -11.67 0.18
CA THR A 323 11.56 -11.46 -0.46
C THR A 323 11.91 -10.00 -0.70
N GLY A 324 10.92 -9.09 -0.74
CA GLY A 324 11.14 -7.68 -1.04
C GLY A 324 11.18 -7.33 -2.53
N LEU A 325 10.94 -8.28 -3.43
CA LEU A 325 10.89 -8.00 -4.86
C LEU A 325 9.90 -6.88 -5.20
N PRO A 326 10.17 -6.05 -6.23
CA PRO A 326 9.24 -5.03 -6.69
C PRO A 326 7.91 -5.66 -7.13
N GLY A 327 6.87 -5.49 -6.31
CA GLY A 327 5.60 -6.17 -6.49
C GLY A 327 4.60 -5.82 -5.39
N GLY A 328 3.35 -5.63 -5.78
CA GLY A 328 2.24 -5.33 -4.88
C GLY A 328 1.57 -6.57 -4.33
N ILE A 329 0.80 -6.40 -3.25
CA ILE A 329 -0.10 -7.42 -2.69
C ILE A 329 -1.55 -7.24 -3.15
N PHE A 330 -1.84 -6.16 -3.86
CA PHE A 330 -3.19 -5.71 -4.18
C PHE A 330 -4.00 -6.80 -4.92
N LEU A 331 -3.56 -7.21 -6.11
CA LEU A 331 -4.24 -8.25 -6.87
C LEU A 331 -4.17 -9.65 -6.24
N PRO A 332 -3.07 -10.07 -5.58
CA PRO A 332 -3.07 -11.28 -4.76
C PRO A 332 -4.16 -11.30 -3.68
N ILE A 333 -4.41 -10.17 -3.00
CA ILE A 333 -5.52 -10.03 -2.04
C ILE A 333 -6.85 -10.23 -2.76
N LEU A 334 -7.11 -9.53 -3.86
CA LEU A 334 -8.35 -9.70 -4.64
C LEU A 334 -8.56 -11.15 -5.07
N THR A 335 -7.50 -11.81 -5.52
CA THR A 335 -7.56 -13.21 -5.97
C THR A 335 -7.89 -14.16 -4.82
N LEU A 336 -7.32 -13.95 -3.64
CA LEU A 336 -7.67 -14.74 -2.45
C LEU A 336 -9.12 -14.50 -2.05
N GLY A 337 -9.60 -13.25 -2.10
CA GLY A 337 -11.01 -12.92 -1.88
C GLY A 337 -11.93 -13.63 -2.87
N ALA A 338 -11.61 -13.61 -4.17
CA ALA A 338 -12.35 -14.33 -5.20
C ALA A 338 -12.43 -15.85 -4.92
N VAL A 339 -11.29 -16.47 -4.57
CA VAL A 339 -11.24 -17.90 -4.25
C VAL A 339 -12.07 -18.23 -3.00
N LEU A 340 -12.00 -17.39 -1.95
CA LEU A 340 -12.81 -17.56 -0.73
C LEU A 340 -14.31 -17.41 -1.03
N GLY A 341 -14.70 -16.42 -1.85
CA GLY A 341 -16.08 -16.22 -2.26
C GLY A 341 -16.61 -17.38 -3.10
N ALA A 342 -15.82 -17.89 -4.04
CA ALA A 342 -16.16 -19.07 -4.82
C ALA A 342 -16.28 -20.33 -3.95
N LEU A 343 -15.35 -20.50 -3.00
CA LEU A 343 -15.38 -21.61 -2.05
C LEU A 343 -16.66 -21.56 -1.21
N PHE A 344 -16.99 -20.39 -0.67
CA PHE A 344 -18.22 -20.16 0.08
C PHE A 344 -19.47 -20.47 -0.75
N GLY A 345 -19.54 -19.96 -1.99
CA GLY A 345 -20.63 -20.25 -2.92
C GLY A 345 -20.77 -21.75 -3.21
N GLN A 346 -19.66 -22.44 -3.50
CA GLN A 346 -19.67 -23.88 -3.77
C GLN A 346 -20.11 -24.71 -2.56
N VAL A 347 -19.77 -24.29 -1.34
CA VAL A 347 -20.26 -24.94 -0.12
C VAL A 347 -21.78 -24.78 0.03
N LEU A 348 -22.31 -23.57 -0.21
CA LEU A 348 -23.76 -23.35 -0.18
C LEU A 348 -24.50 -24.17 -1.26
N VAL A 349 -23.90 -24.31 -2.44
CA VAL A 349 -24.42 -25.17 -3.51
C VAL A 349 -24.43 -26.63 -3.10
N ALA A 350 -23.33 -27.12 -2.51
CA ALA A 350 -23.24 -28.51 -2.05
C ALA A 350 -24.27 -28.84 -0.95
N TRP A 351 -24.66 -27.85 -0.14
CA TRP A 351 -25.71 -27.98 0.88
C TRP A 351 -27.12 -27.65 0.38
N HIS A 352 -27.29 -27.39 -0.93
CA HIS A 352 -28.58 -27.02 -1.53
C HIS A 352 -29.19 -25.72 -0.95
N LEU A 353 -28.35 -24.84 -0.40
CA LEU A 353 -28.74 -23.55 0.19
C LEU A 353 -28.67 -22.38 -0.79
N ALA A 354 -27.93 -22.55 -1.90
CA ALA A 354 -27.83 -21.60 -2.99
C ALA A 354 -27.77 -22.32 -4.33
N SER A 355 -28.20 -21.64 -5.40
CA SER A 355 -28.12 -22.17 -6.75
C SER A 355 -26.71 -21.94 -7.34
N PRO A 356 -26.18 -22.84 -8.19
CA PRO A 356 -24.85 -22.70 -8.81
C PRO A 356 -24.62 -21.38 -9.53
N ASN A 357 -25.68 -20.80 -10.12
CA ASN A 357 -25.60 -19.50 -10.78
C ASN A 357 -25.24 -18.35 -9.84
N LEU A 358 -25.33 -18.51 -8.52
CA LEU A 358 -25.01 -17.45 -7.55
C LEU A 358 -23.55 -17.48 -7.10
N VAL A 359 -22.76 -18.49 -7.46
CA VAL A 359 -21.33 -18.54 -7.11
C VAL A 359 -20.56 -17.29 -7.59
N PRO A 360 -20.75 -16.77 -8.82
CA PRO A 360 -20.06 -15.56 -9.27
C PRO A 360 -20.33 -14.32 -8.41
N ILE A 361 -21.53 -14.13 -7.87
CA ILE A 361 -21.81 -12.95 -7.02
C ILE A 361 -21.07 -13.03 -5.68
N PHE A 362 -20.92 -14.23 -5.11
CA PHE A 362 -20.14 -14.44 -3.90
C PHE A 362 -18.64 -14.22 -4.18
N THR A 363 -18.15 -14.67 -5.34
CA THR A 363 -16.78 -14.37 -5.82
C THR A 363 -16.54 -12.87 -5.93
N ILE A 364 -17.40 -12.14 -6.64
CA ILE A 364 -17.27 -10.68 -6.88
C ILE A 364 -17.35 -9.92 -5.56
N THR A 365 -18.32 -10.23 -4.71
CA THR A 365 -18.50 -9.54 -3.42
C THR A 365 -17.38 -9.83 -2.44
N ALA A 366 -16.84 -11.06 -2.45
CA ALA A 366 -15.73 -11.43 -1.60
C ALA A 366 -14.41 -10.77 -1.98
N MET A 367 -14.19 -10.46 -3.26
CA MET A 367 -13.03 -9.66 -3.69
C MET A 367 -13.00 -8.30 -2.98
N ALA A 368 -14.13 -7.58 -2.98
CA ALA A 368 -14.25 -6.30 -2.31
C ALA A 368 -14.17 -6.45 -0.78
N GLY A 369 -14.88 -7.43 -0.23
CA GLY A 369 -14.87 -7.74 1.20
C GLY A 369 -13.48 -7.97 1.77
N TYR A 370 -12.74 -8.86 1.14
CA TYR A 370 -11.41 -9.25 1.60
C TYR A 370 -10.40 -8.09 1.49
N PHE A 371 -10.48 -7.32 0.40
CA PHE A 371 -9.66 -6.12 0.25
C PHE A 371 -10.01 -5.07 1.29
N ALA A 372 -11.30 -4.75 1.47
CA ALA A 372 -11.77 -3.78 2.47
C ALA A 372 -11.33 -4.13 3.89
N GLY A 373 -11.40 -5.40 4.27
CA GLY A 373 -10.93 -5.87 5.57
C GLY A 373 -9.43 -5.67 5.77
N ILE A 374 -8.61 -6.00 4.76
CA ILE A 374 -7.15 -5.96 4.88
C ILE A 374 -6.59 -4.53 4.75
N SER A 375 -7.09 -3.76 3.77
CA SER A 375 -6.64 -2.38 3.53
C SER A 375 -7.27 -1.39 4.48
N LYS A 376 -8.45 -1.69 5.03
CA LYS A 376 -9.30 -0.73 5.73
C LYS A 376 -9.81 0.43 4.85
N ALA A 377 -9.91 0.22 3.54
CA ALA A 377 -10.47 1.17 2.56
C ALA A 377 -11.75 0.65 1.89
N PRO A 378 -12.92 0.63 2.59
CA PRO A 378 -14.15 0.04 2.07
C PRO A 378 -14.72 0.77 0.84
N PHE A 379 -14.66 2.11 0.77
CA PHE A 379 -15.23 2.83 -0.37
C PHE A 379 -14.45 2.57 -1.65
N THR A 380 -13.12 2.58 -1.56
CA THR A 380 -12.24 2.18 -2.64
C THR A 380 -12.55 0.76 -3.07
N SER A 381 -12.69 -0.18 -2.13
CA SER A 381 -12.94 -1.59 -2.44
C SER A 381 -14.21 -1.77 -3.27
N ILE A 382 -15.31 -1.12 -2.87
CA ILE A 382 -16.60 -1.21 -3.55
C ILE A 382 -16.48 -0.67 -4.99
N LEU A 383 -15.93 0.54 -5.14
CA LEU A 383 -15.88 1.19 -6.45
C LEU A 383 -14.84 0.56 -7.37
N LEU A 384 -13.74 0.07 -6.82
CA LEU A 384 -12.71 -0.62 -7.59
C LEU A 384 -13.26 -1.89 -8.20
N ILE A 385 -13.96 -2.72 -7.42
CA ILE A 385 -14.55 -3.95 -7.96
C ILE A 385 -15.68 -3.63 -8.95
N THR A 386 -16.48 -2.61 -8.67
CA THR A 386 -17.51 -2.12 -9.59
C THR A 386 -16.92 -1.74 -10.97
N GLU A 387 -15.84 -0.95 -11.00
CA GLU A 387 -15.17 -0.55 -12.25
C GLU A 387 -14.43 -1.71 -12.92
N MET A 388 -13.78 -2.58 -12.15
CA MET A 388 -13.00 -3.70 -12.70
C MET A 388 -13.87 -4.83 -13.28
N VAL A 389 -15.07 -5.05 -12.74
CA VAL A 389 -16.05 -6.00 -13.29
C VAL A 389 -16.88 -5.33 -14.40
N GLY A 390 -17.16 -4.03 -14.26
CA GLY A 390 -17.89 -3.24 -15.25
C GLY A 390 -19.41 -3.23 -15.05
N THR A 391 -19.90 -3.42 -13.83
CA THR A 391 -21.33 -3.46 -13.52
C THR A 391 -21.66 -2.84 -12.17
N LEU A 392 -22.75 -2.07 -12.11
CA LEU A 392 -23.28 -1.46 -10.89
C LEU A 392 -24.31 -2.36 -10.17
N HIS A 393 -24.70 -3.50 -10.76
CA HIS A 393 -25.76 -4.37 -10.24
C HIS A 393 -25.47 -4.95 -8.85
N HIS A 394 -24.20 -4.99 -8.42
CA HIS A 394 -23.78 -5.65 -7.18
C HIS A 394 -23.41 -4.68 -6.05
N LEU A 395 -23.71 -3.38 -6.21
CA LEU A 395 -23.25 -2.34 -5.28
C LEU A 395 -23.71 -2.61 -3.83
N MET A 396 -24.98 -2.98 -3.62
CA MET A 396 -25.50 -3.26 -2.28
C MET A 396 -24.82 -4.49 -1.62
N PRO A 397 -24.74 -5.67 -2.27
CA PRO A 397 -23.95 -6.78 -1.73
C PRO A 397 -22.47 -6.45 -1.47
N LEU A 398 -21.83 -5.71 -2.38
CA LEU A 398 -20.44 -5.27 -2.22
C LEU A 398 -20.28 -4.42 -0.95
N ALA A 399 -21.18 -3.47 -0.73
CA ALA A 399 -21.15 -2.59 0.44
C ALA A 399 -21.33 -3.36 1.76
N VAL A 400 -22.31 -4.26 1.83
CA VAL A 400 -22.57 -5.07 3.03
C VAL A 400 -21.35 -5.93 3.40
N VAL A 401 -20.82 -6.68 2.44
CA VAL A 401 -19.69 -7.58 2.70
C VAL A 401 -18.42 -6.79 3.04
N SER A 402 -18.16 -5.67 2.35
CA SER A 402 -17.01 -4.79 2.62
C SER A 402 -17.05 -4.19 4.01
N LEU A 403 -18.22 -3.69 4.44
CA LEU A 403 -18.37 -3.11 5.78
C LEU A 403 -18.20 -4.17 6.88
N LEU A 404 -18.77 -5.36 6.71
CA LEU A 404 -18.68 -6.42 7.71
C LEU A 404 -17.26 -6.99 7.82
N ALA A 405 -16.56 -7.17 6.69
CA ALA A 405 -15.17 -7.58 6.70
C ALA A 405 -14.27 -6.54 7.38
N TYR A 406 -14.49 -5.25 7.08
CA TYR A 406 -13.84 -4.12 7.75
C TYR A 406 -14.05 -4.18 9.27
N LEU A 407 -15.30 -4.24 9.73
CA LEU A 407 -15.64 -4.24 11.15
C LEU A 407 -15.06 -5.46 11.87
N THR A 408 -15.08 -6.63 11.22
CA THR A 408 -14.52 -7.85 11.78
C THR A 408 -13.01 -7.72 11.99
N VAL A 409 -12.26 -7.16 11.02
CA VAL A 409 -10.83 -6.92 11.20
C VAL A 409 -10.56 -5.87 12.27
N ASP A 410 -11.39 -4.82 12.34
CA ASP A 410 -11.28 -3.75 13.33
C ASP A 410 -11.45 -4.27 14.76
N VAL A 411 -12.49 -5.08 15.01
CA VAL A 411 -12.75 -5.73 16.31
C VAL A 411 -11.60 -6.66 16.71
N LEU A 412 -10.91 -7.29 15.75
CA LEU A 412 -9.74 -8.14 16.01
C LEU A 412 -8.42 -7.37 16.17
N GLY A 413 -8.48 -6.04 16.27
CA GLY A 413 -7.31 -5.17 16.43
C GLY A 413 -6.39 -5.16 15.20
N GLY A 414 -6.96 -5.35 14.00
CA GLY A 414 -6.24 -5.15 12.74
C GLY A 414 -5.99 -3.66 12.48
N THR A 415 -4.93 -3.35 11.74
CA THR A 415 -4.58 -2.00 11.30
C THR A 415 -4.50 -1.95 9.77
N PRO A 416 -4.62 -0.78 9.11
CA PRO A 416 -4.46 -0.68 7.67
C PRO A 416 -3.09 -1.25 7.25
N VAL A 417 -3.10 -2.22 6.33
CA VAL A 417 -1.88 -3.01 6.04
C VAL A 417 -0.74 -2.15 5.49
N TYR A 418 -1.05 -1.14 4.66
CA TYR A 418 -0.03 -0.29 4.05
C TYR A 418 0.60 0.66 5.07
N ALA A 419 -0.21 1.27 5.95
CA ALA A 419 0.27 2.07 7.06
C ALA A 419 1.16 1.25 8.01
N ALA A 420 0.76 0.02 8.36
CA ALA A 420 1.56 -0.87 9.20
C ALA A 420 2.90 -1.27 8.54
N MET A 421 2.92 -1.44 7.22
CA MET A 421 4.15 -1.67 6.45
C MET A 421 5.06 -0.44 6.43
N LEU A 422 4.48 0.77 6.30
CA LEU A 422 5.22 2.03 6.38
C LEU A 422 5.86 2.19 7.75
N GLU A 423 5.09 2.02 8.83
CA GLU A 423 5.57 2.13 10.20
C GLU A 423 6.73 1.16 10.47
N SER A 424 6.60 -0.11 10.03
CA SER A 424 7.68 -1.10 10.16
C SER A 424 8.95 -0.70 9.38
N SER A 425 8.80 -0.03 8.24
CA SER A 425 9.93 0.47 7.46
C SER A 425 10.62 1.66 8.12
N LEU A 426 9.84 2.58 8.70
CA LEU A 426 10.34 3.76 9.42
C LEU A 426 11.04 3.36 10.71
N GLN A 427 10.49 2.44 11.50
CA GLN A 427 11.14 1.96 12.73
C GLN A 427 12.53 1.38 12.46
N LYS A 428 12.72 0.68 11.33
CA LYS A 428 14.02 0.16 10.89
C LYS A 428 14.98 1.27 10.47
N ALA A 429 14.49 2.34 9.84
CA ALA A 429 15.30 3.50 9.50
C ALA A 429 15.70 4.31 10.74
N HIS A 430 14.78 4.50 11.69
CA HIS A 430 15.00 5.26 12.93
C HIS A 430 15.84 4.53 13.98
N HIS A 431 15.98 3.21 13.90
CA HIS A 431 16.99 2.46 14.67
C HIS A 431 18.44 2.89 14.34
N GLY A 432 18.65 3.66 13.27
CA GLY A 432 19.93 4.29 12.95
C GLY A 432 20.08 5.76 13.36
N SER A 433 19.02 6.46 13.82
CA SER A 433 19.04 7.93 13.89
C SER A 433 18.10 8.61 14.90
N SER A 434 17.36 7.87 15.73
CA SER A 434 16.69 8.47 16.91
C SER A 434 17.28 7.89 18.18
N LEU A 435 18.02 8.72 18.93
CA LEU A 435 18.36 8.37 20.30
C LEU A 435 17.04 8.30 21.08
N PRO A 436 16.70 7.18 21.74
CA PRO A 436 15.54 7.13 22.62
C PRO A 436 15.59 8.33 23.58
N VAL A 437 14.54 9.15 23.61
CA VAL A 437 14.44 10.28 24.52
C VAL A 437 13.63 9.85 25.75
N THR A 438 14.09 10.26 26.92
CA THR A 438 13.41 10.05 28.21
C THR A 438 12.90 11.39 28.70
N GLN A 439 11.67 11.41 29.18
CA GLN A 439 11.11 12.57 29.86
C GLN A 439 11.61 12.62 31.31
N LEU A 440 12.13 13.77 31.71
CA LEU A 440 12.54 14.06 33.07
C LEU A 440 11.79 15.28 33.57
N GLU A 441 11.29 15.20 34.80
CA GLU A 441 10.70 16.33 35.51
C GLU A 441 11.72 16.88 36.50
N PHE A 442 11.93 18.20 36.47
CA PHE A 442 12.78 18.88 37.43
C PHE A 442 12.02 20.03 38.10
N PRO A 443 11.76 19.95 39.41
CA PRO A 443 11.22 21.07 40.17
C PRO A 443 12.30 22.14 40.38
N VAL A 444 11.90 23.41 40.36
CA VAL A 444 12.77 24.57 40.58
C VAL A 444 12.76 24.91 42.08
N PHE A 445 13.91 24.73 42.73
CA PHE A 445 14.09 24.92 44.18
C PHE A 445 14.52 26.34 44.56
N GLU A 446 14.49 26.61 45.86
CA GLU A 446 15.01 27.86 46.44
C GLU A 446 16.52 27.98 46.21
N ASN A 447 16.95 29.09 45.60
CA ASN A 447 18.31 29.36 45.08
C ASN A 447 18.65 28.74 43.70
N ALA A 448 17.66 28.28 42.93
CA ALA A 448 17.88 27.87 41.54
C ALA A 448 18.46 29.01 40.69
N ILE A 449 19.46 28.70 39.86
CA ILE A 449 20.09 29.67 38.95
C ILE A 449 19.11 30.16 37.88
N MET A 450 18.09 29.34 37.59
CA MET A 450 17.06 29.60 36.59
C MET A 450 15.89 30.43 37.10
N ASP A 451 15.77 30.65 38.42
CA ASP A 451 14.68 31.46 38.98
C ASP A 451 14.79 32.93 38.52
N GLY A 452 13.67 33.47 38.05
CA GLY A 452 13.57 34.84 37.53
C GLY A 452 14.21 35.06 36.17
N LYS A 453 14.75 34.03 35.51
CA LYS A 453 15.33 34.12 34.15
C LYS A 453 14.34 33.71 33.07
N GLN A 454 14.50 34.29 31.89
CA GLN A 454 13.79 33.82 30.70
C GLN A 454 14.42 32.54 30.17
N ILE A 455 13.62 31.67 29.55
CA ILE A 455 14.09 30.40 28.96
C ILE A 455 15.26 30.61 28.00
N ARG A 456 15.26 31.71 27.22
CA ARG A 456 16.35 32.02 26.28
C ARG A 456 17.70 32.34 26.95
N ASP A 457 17.69 32.78 28.20
CA ASP A 457 18.87 33.25 28.93
C ASP A 457 19.54 32.13 29.73
N ILE A 458 19.02 30.90 29.61
CA ILE A 458 19.52 29.72 30.31
C ILE A 458 20.43 28.94 29.37
N ASP A 459 21.61 28.57 29.86
CA ASP A 459 22.56 27.71 29.15
C ASP A 459 22.12 26.25 29.25
N TRP A 460 21.17 25.88 28.39
CA TRP A 460 20.58 24.54 28.35
C TRP A 460 21.61 23.49 27.95
N PRO A 461 21.64 22.30 28.58
CA PRO A 461 22.49 21.21 28.15
C PRO A 461 22.18 20.78 26.70
N ASP A 462 23.21 20.51 25.90
CA ASP A 462 23.05 20.12 24.50
C ASP A 462 22.13 18.92 24.32
N GLY A 463 21.19 19.05 23.36
CA GLY A 463 20.22 18.01 23.04
C GLY A 463 19.03 17.91 24.00
N THR A 464 18.84 18.88 24.89
CA THR A 464 17.61 18.99 25.70
C THR A 464 16.52 19.79 25.00
N LEU A 465 15.26 19.39 25.21
CA LEU A 465 14.10 20.14 24.76
C LEU A 465 13.13 20.30 25.92
N LEU A 466 12.88 21.54 26.33
CA LEU A 466 11.86 21.87 27.31
C LEU A 466 10.48 21.82 26.64
N VAL A 467 9.61 20.95 27.14
CA VAL A 467 8.31 20.64 26.52
C VAL A 467 7.19 21.42 27.20
N GLU A 468 7.21 21.47 28.53
CA GLU A 468 6.20 22.16 29.34
C GLU A 468 6.78 22.65 30.67
N ILE A 469 6.13 23.69 31.21
CA ILE A 469 6.34 24.18 32.58
C ILE A 469 5.03 24.03 33.34
N LYS A 470 5.03 23.28 34.45
CA LYS A 470 3.89 23.18 35.36
C LYS A 470 4.07 24.17 36.51
N ARG A 471 3.12 25.11 36.65
CA ARG A 471 3.07 26.08 37.75
C ARG A 471 1.79 25.82 38.56
N GLY A 472 1.92 24.99 39.59
CA GLY A 472 0.76 24.41 40.27
C GLY A 472 -0.08 23.57 39.28
N GLU A 473 -1.38 23.86 39.19
CA GLU A 473 -2.31 23.18 38.27
C GLU A 473 -2.27 23.71 36.81
N ARG A 474 -1.48 24.76 36.53
CA ARG A 474 -1.40 25.35 35.18
C ARG A 474 -0.23 24.78 34.40
N VAL A 475 -0.51 24.33 33.18
CA VAL A 475 0.50 23.94 32.19
C VAL A 475 0.78 25.13 31.27
N ILE A 476 2.04 25.50 31.14
CA ILE A 476 2.51 26.63 30.34
C ILE A 476 3.37 26.07 29.21
N VAL A 477 3.06 26.46 27.97
CA VAL A 477 3.88 26.15 26.79
C VAL A 477 5.10 27.09 26.79
N PRO A 478 6.33 26.55 26.78
CA PRO A 478 7.54 27.35 26.91
C PRO A 478 7.82 28.16 25.64
N HIS A 479 8.04 29.47 25.82
CA HIS A 479 8.56 30.37 24.79
C HIS A 479 9.87 31.00 25.27
N GLY A 480 10.70 31.51 24.34
CA GLY A 480 11.97 32.11 24.72
C GLY A 480 11.85 33.25 25.74
N ASP A 481 10.72 33.98 25.77
CA ASP A 481 10.43 35.07 26.73
C ASP A 481 9.79 34.58 28.05
N THR A 482 9.42 33.31 28.15
CA THR A 482 8.76 32.77 29.35
C THR A 482 9.74 32.78 30.52
N VAL A 483 9.33 33.38 31.64
CA VAL A 483 10.13 33.44 32.87
C VAL A 483 9.84 32.22 33.74
N ILE A 484 10.92 31.58 34.20
CA ILE A 484 10.87 30.46 35.14
C ILE A 484 10.81 31.02 36.56
N HIS A 485 9.92 30.47 37.39
CA HIS A 485 9.76 30.87 38.78
C HIS A 485 10.00 29.70 39.74
N LEU A 486 10.38 30.02 40.96
CA LEU A 486 10.42 29.08 42.08
C LEU A 486 9.09 28.31 42.21
N GLY A 487 9.18 26.99 42.36
CA GLY A 487 8.03 26.09 42.42
C GLY A 487 7.49 25.61 41.06
N ASP A 488 8.05 26.09 39.94
CA ASP A 488 7.78 25.52 38.63
C ASP A 488 8.36 24.10 38.52
N THR A 489 7.69 23.22 37.78
CA THR A 489 8.23 21.91 37.37
C THR A 489 8.45 21.90 35.87
N LEU A 490 9.70 21.66 35.46
CA LEU A 490 10.13 21.66 34.07
C LEU A 490 10.13 20.23 33.52
N LEU A 491 9.37 19.99 32.43
CA LEU A 491 9.41 18.70 31.72
C LEU A 491 10.36 18.78 30.53
N LEU A 492 11.40 17.96 30.55
CA LEU A 492 12.46 17.94 29.55
C LEU A 492 12.50 16.60 28.82
N ASN A 493 12.56 16.64 27.49
CA ASN A 493 12.93 15.49 26.67
C ASN A 493 14.47 15.44 26.57
N VAL A 494 15.05 14.31 26.98
CA VAL A 494 16.50 14.12 27.09
C VAL A 494 16.95 12.84 26.39
N PRO A 495 17.98 12.86 25.52
CA PRO A 495 18.51 11.65 24.90
C PRO A 495 19.09 10.67 25.94
N GLN A 496 18.75 9.38 25.84
CA GLN A 496 19.16 8.34 26.80
C GLN A 496 20.68 8.23 26.96
N LYS A 497 21.44 8.49 25.88
CA LYS A 497 22.90 8.37 25.86
C LYS A 497 23.59 9.43 26.73
N THR A 498 22.98 10.59 26.92
CA THR A 498 23.50 11.72 27.70
C THR A 498 22.71 11.96 28.99
N LEU A 499 21.74 11.09 29.30
CA LEU A 499 20.80 11.20 30.42
C LEU A 499 21.48 11.52 31.75
N SER A 500 22.54 10.78 32.11
CA SER A 500 23.23 10.92 33.40
C SER A 500 23.90 12.30 33.54
N ASN A 501 24.56 12.77 32.48
CA ASN A 501 25.26 14.05 32.46
C ASN A 501 24.26 15.22 32.49
N ILE A 502 23.21 15.13 31.68
CA ILE A 502 22.16 16.14 31.63
C ILE A 502 21.41 16.23 32.96
N ARG A 503 21.10 15.08 33.59
CA ARG A 503 20.47 15.05 34.92
C ARG A 503 21.31 15.76 35.98
N GLN A 504 22.63 15.56 35.97
CA GLN A 504 23.53 16.20 36.92
C GLN A 504 23.63 17.72 36.68
N ARG A 505 23.68 18.15 35.42
CA ARG A 505 23.73 19.59 35.08
C ARG A 505 22.40 20.30 35.36
N MET A 506 21.28 19.63 35.11
CA MET A 506 19.95 20.15 35.43
C MET A 506 19.76 20.35 36.92
N LYS A 507 20.20 19.39 37.76
CA LYS A 507 20.17 19.52 39.22
C LYS A 507 20.84 20.81 39.71
N HIS A 508 22.05 21.09 39.21
CA HIS A 508 22.75 22.34 39.51
C HIS A 508 21.99 23.59 39.06
N LEU A 509 21.33 23.55 37.90
CA LEU A 509 20.55 24.68 37.39
C LEU A 509 19.23 24.89 38.16
N THR A 510 18.59 23.81 38.62
CA THR A 510 17.34 23.84 39.40
C THR A 510 17.53 23.98 40.90
N GLY A 511 18.76 23.96 41.40
CA GLY A 511 19.06 24.06 42.84
C GLY A 511 18.77 22.78 43.64
N GLU A 512 18.72 21.62 42.96
CA GLU A 512 18.60 20.28 43.57
C GLU A 512 19.99 19.66 43.80
#